data_AF-A0A098C055-F1
#
_entry.id   AF-A0A098C055-F1
#
_cell.length_a   1.000
_cell.length_b   1.000
_cell.length_c   1.000
_cell.angle_alpha   90.00
_cell.angle_beta   90.00
_cell.angle_gamma   90.00
#
_symmetry.space_group_name_H-M   'P 1'
#
loop_
_entity.id
_entity.type
_entity.pdbx_description
1 polymer ?
#
loop_
_entity_poly.entity_id
_entity_poly.type
_entity_poly.pdbx_seq_one_letter_code
_entity_poly.pdbx_strand_id
1 'polypeptide(L)'
;MRSKECLQNEKHTFRYYDLVKKTIYDLYPLRRDKIKTFEYLNRYLYADARYEAESKNCNGDISKENFELIEGEVDPNIAALVRLEILNTILLDDTFIFAYNYLVHGDNTYTNYPKLKGYSPKGVDENTLNNINKLICSYKEDYPKNKLCMFLTDIDNKNYHDKSNYKLSKDYNWWLKAFNMAYEIFDKIRVNSSNVNEALITVEDINTGDDALDLTVKEIICYLSDRYNFDIAKEQRVMLSLLSDFIEDKYIKQLKEADLVSDRNETTTFGALTCSQQTKAIVLILKELGVNFNNTAKIFIARVIKVITGRNLQNIRIRMEINYKDEKDIKDLEVVADFFKELLPSLSKKIKENIKLYS
;
A
#
# COMPACT_ATOMS: atom_id res chain seq x y z
N MET A 1 -21.05 -3.87 10.86
CA MET A 1 -20.22 -4.47 9.79
C MET A 1 -20.18 -3.46 8.66
N ARG A 2 -18.99 -3.14 8.14
CA ARG A 2 -18.87 -2.18 7.04
C ARG A 2 -19.40 -2.75 5.74
N SER A 3 -19.63 -1.88 4.77
CA SER A 3 -20.26 -2.25 3.50
C SER A 3 -19.50 -3.33 2.71
N LYS A 4 -18.17 -3.27 2.60
CA LYS A 4 -17.35 -4.32 1.96
C LYS A 4 -17.40 -5.66 2.69
N GLU A 5 -17.26 -5.67 4.02
CA GLU A 5 -17.39 -6.90 4.81
C GLU A 5 -18.80 -7.47 4.77
N CYS A 6 -19.84 -6.63 4.77
CA CYS A 6 -21.22 -7.06 4.62
C CYS A 6 -21.40 -7.78 3.28
N LEU A 7 -20.92 -7.19 2.18
CA LEU A 7 -20.94 -7.83 0.86
C LEU A 7 -20.20 -9.18 0.86
N GLN A 8 -19.07 -9.29 1.55
CA GLN A 8 -18.29 -10.51 1.52
C GLN A 8 -18.87 -11.61 2.43
N ASN A 9 -19.19 -11.27 3.67
CA ASN A 9 -19.66 -12.23 4.69
C ASN A 9 -21.10 -12.67 4.45
N GLU A 10 -21.93 -11.76 3.95
CA GLU A 10 -23.35 -12.01 3.70
C GLU A 10 -23.65 -12.23 2.22
N LYS A 11 -22.64 -12.53 1.39
CA LYS A 11 -22.81 -12.73 -0.07
C LYS A 11 -24.01 -13.60 -0.45
N HIS A 12 -24.26 -14.66 0.33
CA HIS A 12 -25.34 -15.62 0.11
C HIS A 12 -26.76 -15.09 0.41
N THR A 13 -26.89 -13.94 1.07
CA THR A 13 -28.18 -13.32 1.43
C THR A 13 -28.69 -12.37 0.34
N PHE A 14 -27.82 -11.92 -0.57
CA PHE A 14 -28.15 -10.99 -1.64
C PHE A 14 -28.82 -11.70 -2.82
N ARG A 15 -29.98 -11.19 -3.25
CA ARG A 15 -30.62 -11.63 -4.49
C ARG A 15 -29.97 -11.00 -5.73
N TYR A 16 -29.45 -9.77 -5.59
CA TYR A 16 -28.85 -9.01 -6.69
C TYR A 16 -27.39 -8.65 -6.40
N TYR A 17 -26.62 -9.60 -5.86
CA TYR A 17 -25.27 -9.40 -5.34
C TYR A 17 -24.37 -8.56 -6.27
N ASP A 18 -24.29 -8.90 -7.55
CA ASP A 18 -23.36 -8.24 -8.47
C ASP A 18 -23.75 -6.77 -8.71
N LEU A 19 -25.04 -6.46 -8.80
CA LEU A 19 -25.55 -5.09 -8.96
C LEU A 19 -25.32 -4.26 -7.69
N VAL A 20 -25.58 -4.86 -6.51
CA VAL A 20 -25.35 -4.21 -5.22
C VAL A 20 -23.86 -3.95 -5.03
N LYS A 21 -23.02 -4.97 -5.23
CA LYS A 21 -21.56 -4.86 -5.14
C LYS A 21 -21.04 -3.77 -6.07
N LYS A 22 -21.41 -3.80 -7.36
CA LYS A 22 -21.01 -2.76 -8.32
C LYS A 22 -21.40 -1.37 -7.80
N THR A 23 -22.64 -1.20 -7.37
CA THR A 23 -23.14 0.08 -6.89
C THR A 23 -22.40 0.59 -5.67
N ILE A 24 -22.13 -0.27 -4.69
CA ILE A 24 -21.37 0.11 -3.49
C ILE A 24 -19.97 0.58 -3.89
N TYR A 25 -19.29 -0.16 -4.78
CA TYR A 25 -17.96 0.20 -5.28
C TYR A 25 -17.95 1.50 -6.09
N ASP A 26 -19.00 1.76 -6.88
CA ASP A 26 -19.15 3.01 -7.63
C ASP A 26 -19.45 4.21 -6.71
N LEU A 27 -20.12 3.97 -5.57
CA LEU A 27 -20.42 5.01 -4.57
C LEU A 27 -19.23 5.32 -3.65
N TYR A 28 -18.30 4.40 -3.44
CA TYR A 28 -17.09 4.59 -2.62
C TYR A 28 -16.32 5.90 -2.89
N PRO A 29 -16.01 6.28 -4.15
CA PRO A 29 -15.36 7.55 -4.46
C PRO A 29 -16.28 8.78 -4.31
N LEU A 30 -17.61 8.58 -4.28
CA LEU A 30 -18.61 9.64 -4.22
C LEU A 30 -19.03 10.03 -2.80
N ARG A 31 -18.65 9.23 -1.79
CA ARG A 31 -19.03 9.41 -0.37
C ARG A 31 -18.84 10.82 0.20
N ARG A 32 -17.90 11.59 -0.35
CA ARG A 32 -17.59 12.96 0.07
C ARG A 32 -18.40 14.04 -0.65
N ASP A 33 -19.08 13.68 -1.73
CA ASP A 33 -19.75 14.61 -2.64
C ASP A 33 -21.24 14.29 -2.68
N LYS A 34 -22.01 15.10 -1.94
CA LYS A 34 -23.47 14.97 -1.85
C LYS A 34 -24.13 15.07 -3.22
N ILE A 35 -23.67 15.99 -4.08
CA ILE A 35 -24.29 16.24 -5.39
C ILE A 35 -23.99 15.08 -6.34
N LYS A 36 -22.73 14.66 -6.46
CA LYS A 36 -22.37 13.53 -7.33
C LYS A 36 -22.99 12.22 -6.87
N THR A 37 -23.14 12.04 -5.56
CA THR A 37 -23.88 10.90 -5.01
C THR A 37 -25.32 10.92 -5.53
N PHE A 38 -26.01 12.05 -5.44
CA PHE A 38 -27.38 12.19 -5.94
C PHE A 38 -27.49 11.95 -7.46
N GLU A 39 -26.57 12.52 -8.24
CA GLU A 39 -26.49 12.32 -9.70
C GLU A 39 -26.31 10.85 -10.05
N TYR A 40 -25.40 10.14 -9.37
CA TYR A 40 -25.17 8.72 -9.57
C TYR A 40 -26.45 7.91 -9.29
N LEU A 41 -27.12 8.15 -8.15
CA LEU A 41 -28.33 7.42 -7.79
C LEU A 41 -29.43 7.63 -8.85
N ASN A 42 -29.67 8.87 -9.27
CA ASN A 42 -30.68 9.20 -10.28
C ASN A 42 -30.38 8.57 -11.64
N ARG A 43 -29.10 8.51 -12.01
CA ARG A 43 -28.67 7.96 -13.29
C ARG A 43 -28.80 6.44 -13.36
N TYR A 44 -28.54 5.73 -12.26
CA TYR A 44 -28.39 4.26 -12.33
C TYR A 44 -29.43 3.48 -11.52
N LEU A 45 -30.03 4.06 -10.48
CA LEU A 45 -30.88 3.34 -9.54
C LEU A 45 -32.36 3.69 -9.62
N TYR A 46 -32.78 4.69 -10.41
CA TYR A 46 -34.17 5.18 -10.44
C TYR A 46 -34.84 5.04 -11.82
N ALA A 47 -34.44 4.03 -12.60
CA ALA A 47 -35.06 3.76 -13.90
C ALA A 47 -36.57 3.44 -13.78
N ASP A 48 -37.02 2.88 -12.67
CA ASP A 48 -38.43 2.67 -12.34
C ASP A 48 -39.21 3.99 -12.16
N ALA A 49 -38.62 4.96 -11.47
CA ALA A 49 -39.21 6.29 -11.31
C ALA A 49 -39.25 7.03 -12.66
N ARG A 50 -38.18 6.90 -13.46
CA ARG A 50 -38.13 7.46 -14.82
C ARG A 50 -39.21 6.86 -15.72
N TYR A 51 -39.34 5.54 -15.73
CA TYR A 51 -40.40 4.83 -16.45
C TYR A 51 -41.80 5.31 -16.03
N GLU A 52 -42.05 5.47 -14.74
CA GLU A 52 -43.35 5.96 -14.24
C GLU A 52 -43.65 7.38 -14.72
N ALA A 53 -42.64 8.27 -14.68
CA ALA A 53 -42.79 9.65 -15.14
C ALA A 53 -43.07 9.73 -16.66
N GLU A 54 -42.34 8.96 -17.47
CA GLU A 54 -42.55 8.89 -18.92
C GLU A 54 -43.92 8.31 -19.26
N SER A 55 -44.33 7.24 -18.59
CA SER A 55 -45.64 6.60 -18.78
C SER A 55 -46.82 7.52 -18.47
N LYS A 56 -46.66 8.45 -17.51
CA LYS A 56 -47.69 9.44 -17.16
C LYS A 56 -47.79 10.59 -18.17
N ASN A 57 -46.71 10.91 -18.86
CA ASN A 57 -46.66 12.01 -19.82
C ASN A 57 -47.11 11.60 -21.23
N CYS A 58 -47.01 10.32 -21.57
CA CYS A 58 -47.59 9.77 -22.78
C CYS A 58 -49.05 9.38 -22.52
N ASN A 59 -49.99 9.92 -23.30
CA ASN A 59 -51.41 9.55 -23.26
C ASN A 59 -51.65 8.10 -23.73
N GLY A 60 -51.13 7.11 -23.00
CA GLY A 60 -51.70 5.77 -22.97
C GLY A 60 -50.91 4.58 -23.49
N ASP A 61 -49.69 4.68 -24.05
CA ASP A 61 -49.00 3.46 -24.56
C ASP A 61 -47.47 3.56 -24.63
N ILE A 62 -46.78 3.72 -23.51
CA ILE A 62 -45.42 3.17 -23.39
C ILE A 62 -45.58 1.79 -22.78
N SER A 63 -45.51 0.73 -23.60
CA SER A 63 -45.29 -0.61 -23.07
C SER A 63 -43.89 -0.66 -22.45
N LYS A 64 -43.72 -1.40 -21.33
CA LYS A 64 -42.40 -1.61 -20.71
C LYS A 64 -41.34 -2.12 -21.70
N GLU A 65 -41.79 -2.76 -22.78
CA GLU A 65 -40.96 -3.31 -23.86
C GLU A 65 -40.32 -2.22 -24.74
N ASN A 66 -40.88 -1.00 -24.76
CA ASN A 66 -40.37 0.14 -25.52
C ASN A 66 -39.59 1.15 -24.65
N PHE A 67 -39.43 0.89 -23.36
CA PHE A 67 -38.65 1.74 -22.47
C PHE A 67 -37.16 1.46 -22.65
N GLU A 68 -36.45 2.42 -23.25
CA GLU A 68 -35.02 2.30 -23.45
C GLU A 68 -34.26 2.56 -22.14
N LEU A 69 -33.51 1.56 -21.69
CA LEU A 69 -32.60 1.69 -20.56
C LEU A 69 -31.34 2.45 -20.98
N ILE A 70 -30.93 3.37 -20.13
CA ILE A 70 -29.63 4.02 -20.26
C ILE A 70 -28.57 3.00 -19.85
N GLU A 71 -27.42 3.01 -20.53
CA GLU A 71 -26.31 2.11 -20.22
C GLU A 71 -25.94 2.18 -18.73
N GLY A 72 -25.98 1.02 -18.07
CA GLY A 72 -25.67 0.85 -16.65
C GLY A 72 -26.84 1.06 -15.68
N GLU A 73 -28.03 1.44 -16.16
CA GLU A 73 -29.23 1.49 -15.32
C GLU A 73 -29.62 0.10 -14.80
N VAL A 74 -30.15 0.07 -13.58
CA VAL A 74 -30.81 -1.09 -13.01
C VAL A 74 -32.19 -1.24 -13.63
N ASP A 75 -32.55 -2.46 -14.03
CA ASP A 75 -33.86 -2.77 -14.61
C ASP A 75 -35.01 -2.27 -13.69
N PRO A 76 -35.98 -1.50 -14.23
CA PRO A 76 -37.13 -0.96 -13.50
C PRO A 76 -37.89 -1.97 -12.65
N ASN A 77 -37.99 -3.22 -13.10
CA ASN A 77 -38.72 -4.28 -12.41
C ASN A 77 -38.03 -4.74 -11.12
N ILE A 78 -36.73 -4.49 -10.98
CA ILE A 78 -35.94 -4.89 -9.80
C ILE A 78 -35.32 -3.70 -9.04
N ALA A 79 -35.38 -2.48 -9.58
CA ALA A 79 -34.72 -1.30 -9.04
C ALA A 79 -35.04 -1.04 -7.55
N ALA A 80 -36.30 -1.18 -7.14
CA ALA A 80 -36.71 -1.02 -5.75
C ALA A 80 -36.06 -2.06 -4.80
N LEU A 81 -35.94 -3.31 -5.25
CA LEU A 81 -35.32 -4.38 -4.47
C LEU A 81 -33.80 -4.18 -4.37
N VAL A 82 -33.16 -3.77 -5.47
CA VAL A 82 -31.73 -3.44 -5.50
C VAL A 82 -31.43 -2.27 -4.57
N ARG A 83 -32.23 -1.20 -4.58
CA ARG A 83 -32.10 -0.07 -3.65
C ARG A 83 -32.23 -0.51 -2.19
N LEU A 84 -33.11 -1.46 -1.87
CA LEU A 84 -33.26 -1.98 -0.52
C LEU A 84 -32.04 -2.79 -0.06
N GLU A 85 -31.50 -3.65 -0.93
CA GLU A 85 -30.26 -4.40 -0.63
C GLU A 85 -29.06 -3.46 -0.46
N ILE A 86 -28.94 -2.43 -1.30
CA ILE A 86 -27.93 -1.37 -1.13
C ILE A 86 -28.10 -0.66 0.21
N LEU A 87 -29.33 -0.24 0.54
CA LEU A 87 -29.63 0.45 1.79
C LEU A 87 -29.22 -0.37 3.02
N ASN A 88 -29.55 -1.66 3.03
CA ASN A 88 -29.17 -2.57 4.11
C ASN A 88 -27.65 -2.75 4.21
N THR A 89 -26.95 -2.80 3.06
CA THR A 89 -25.49 -2.93 3.02
C THR A 89 -24.78 -1.72 3.64
N ILE A 90 -25.29 -0.51 3.41
CA ILE A 90 -24.69 0.74 3.90
C ILE A 90 -25.27 1.21 5.25
N LEU A 91 -26.25 0.49 5.80
CA LEU A 91 -27.02 0.92 6.97
C LEU A 91 -26.12 1.33 8.15
N LEU A 92 -25.09 0.53 8.42
CA LEU A 92 -24.14 0.74 9.52
C LEU A 92 -22.86 1.48 9.11
N ASP A 93 -22.73 1.86 7.84
CA ASP A 93 -21.55 2.53 7.30
C ASP A 93 -21.84 4.03 7.13
N ASP A 94 -21.48 4.82 8.14
CA ASP A 94 -21.76 6.26 8.19
C ASP A 94 -21.02 7.06 7.10
N THR A 95 -20.05 6.46 6.42
CA THR A 95 -19.40 7.13 5.27
C THR A 95 -20.34 7.26 4.07
N PHE A 96 -21.41 6.48 4.00
CA PHE A 96 -22.43 6.54 2.95
C PHE A 96 -23.67 7.34 3.35
N ILE A 97 -23.58 8.22 4.35
CA ILE A 97 -24.73 8.97 4.89
C ILE A 97 -25.57 9.68 3.82
N PHE A 98 -24.94 10.26 2.80
CA PHE A 98 -25.67 10.91 1.70
C PHE A 98 -26.50 9.92 0.89
N ALA A 99 -25.88 8.81 0.45
CA ALA A 99 -26.58 7.76 -0.30
C ALA A 99 -27.71 7.14 0.54
N TYR A 100 -27.43 6.84 1.81
CA TYR A 100 -28.41 6.33 2.76
C TYR A 100 -29.62 7.27 2.87
N ASN A 101 -29.41 8.57 3.08
CA ASN A 101 -30.51 9.52 3.24
C ASN A 101 -31.33 9.67 1.96
N TYR A 102 -30.70 9.77 0.78
CA TYR A 102 -31.42 9.86 -0.49
C TYR A 102 -32.32 8.63 -0.72
N LEU A 103 -31.80 7.43 -0.46
CA LEU A 103 -32.57 6.19 -0.58
C LEU A 103 -33.73 6.13 0.42
N VAL A 104 -33.52 6.53 1.68
CA VAL A 104 -34.57 6.55 2.71
C VAL A 104 -35.67 7.57 2.38
N HIS A 105 -35.30 8.75 1.89
CA HIS A 105 -36.27 9.77 1.50
C HIS A 105 -36.99 9.43 0.19
N GLY A 106 -36.40 8.57 -0.65
CA GLY A 106 -36.90 8.34 -2.00
C GLY A 106 -36.57 9.50 -2.95
N ASP A 107 -35.59 10.33 -2.59
CA ASP A 107 -35.24 11.54 -3.35
C ASP A 107 -34.75 11.16 -4.75
N ASN A 108 -35.46 11.64 -5.76
CA ASN A 108 -35.11 11.49 -7.17
C ASN A 108 -35.68 12.65 -7.99
N THR A 109 -35.25 12.75 -9.25
CA THR A 109 -35.59 13.85 -10.16
C THR A 109 -36.86 13.60 -10.99
N TYR A 110 -37.41 12.39 -10.95
CA TYR A 110 -38.48 11.95 -11.86
C TYR A 110 -39.86 11.97 -11.20
N THR A 111 -39.97 11.44 -9.98
CA THR A 111 -41.24 11.30 -9.26
C THR A 111 -41.07 11.51 -7.76
N ASN A 112 -42.17 11.86 -7.09
CA ASN A 112 -42.18 11.98 -5.64
C ASN A 112 -42.46 10.62 -5.00
N TYR A 113 -41.40 9.90 -4.62
CA TYR A 113 -41.55 8.67 -3.84
C TYR A 113 -41.81 8.99 -2.36
N PRO A 114 -42.68 8.20 -1.69
CA PRO A 114 -42.84 8.33 -0.26
C PRO A 114 -41.56 7.87 0.46
N LYS A 115 -41.27 8.52 1.58
CA LYS A 115 -40.21 8.08 2.50
C LYS A 115 -40.40 6.61 2.86
N LEU A 116 -39.30 5.85 2.84
CA LEU A 116 -39.31 4.43 3.17
C LEU A 116 -39.69 4.20 4.63
N LYS A 117 -40.75 3.40 4.86
CA LYS A 117 -41.21 3.06 6.21
C LYS A 117 -40.21 2.16 6.93
N GLY A 118 -40.04 2.37 8.23
CA GLY A 118 -39.12 1.58 9.07
C GLY A 118 -37.68 2.09 9.09
N TYR A 119 -37.34 3.09 8.27
CA TYR A 119 -36.01 3.70 8.22
C TYR A 119 -36.05 5.17 8.63
N SER A 120 -35.07 5.57 9.43
CA SER A 120 -34.88 6.95 9.86
C SER A 120 -33.67 7.55 9.13
N PRO A 121 -33.81 8.73 8.48
CA PRO A 121 -32.69 9.48 7.94
C PRO A 121 -31.68 9.79 9.04
N LYS A 122 -30.40 9.74 8.70
CA LYS A 122 -29.30 10.14 9.58
C LYS A 122 -29.16 11.67 9.55
N GLY A 123 -28.81 12.27 10.68
CA GLY A 123 -28.63 13.72 10.79
C GLY A 123 -27.46 14.20 9.94
N VAL A 124 -27.67 15.27 9.17
CA VAL A 124 -26.62 15.94 8.38
C VAL A 124 -26.49 17.37 8.87
N ASP A 125 -25.26 17.74 9.21
CA ASP A 125 -24.86 19.05 9.74
C ASP A 125 -23.57 19.54 9.07
N GLU A 126 -23.05 20.68 9.53
CA GLU A 126 -21.80 21.27 9.04
C GLU A 126 -20.55 20.40 9.25
N ASN A 127 -20.58 19.49 10.24
CA ASN A 127 -19.45 18.62 10.58
C ASN A 127 -19.46 17.30 9.80
N THR A 128 -20.55 16.99 9.10
CA THR A 128 -20.77 15.71 8.43
C THR A 128 -19.62 15.35 7.47
N LEU A 129 -19.17 16.28 6.63
CA LEU A 129 -18.06 16.03 5.70
C LEU A 129 -16.74 15.72 6.42
N ASN A 130 -16.46 16.41 7.52
CA ASN A 130 -15.28 16.16 8.33
C ASN A 130 -15.34 14.77 8.99
N ASN A 131 -16.53 14.38 9.47
CA ASN A 131 -16.75 13.06 10.06
C ASN A 131 -16.57 11.93 9.02
N ILE A 132 -17.11 12.10 7.80
CA ILE A 132 -16.88 11.17 6.69
C ILE A 132 -15.38 11.04 6.41
N ASN A 133 -14.65 12.14 6.32
CA ASN A 133 -13.21 12.11 6.06
C ASN A 133 -12.42 11.38 7.16
N LYS A 134 -12.75 11.62 8.43
CA LYS A 134 -12.14 10.91 9.56
C LYS A 134 -12.41 9.42 9.50
N LEU A 135 -13.65 9.01 9.27
CA LEU A 135 -14.01 7.60 9.14
C LEU A 135 -13.28 6.92 7.98
N ILE A 136 -13.28 7.55 6.81
CA ILE A 136 -12.56 7.04 5.64
C ILE A 136 -11.06 6.84 5.94
N CYS A 137 -10.43 7.81 6.61
CA CYS A 137 -9.02 7.69 7.03
C CYS A 137 -8.82 6.57 8.05
N SER A 138 -9.73 6.42 9.02
CA SER A 138 -9.67 5.34 10.01
C SER A 138 -9.84 3.96 9.38
N TYR A 139 -10.67 3.84 8.34
CA TYR A 139 -10.89 2.59 7.62
C TYR A 139 -9.72 2.14 6.74
N LYS A 140 -8.79 3.04 6.40
CA LYS A 140 -7.66 2.79 5.49
C LYS A 140 -8.10 2.35 4.07
N GLU A 141 -9.28 2.77 3.64
CA GLU A 141 -9.93 2.34 2.37
C GLU A 141 -9.85 3.39 1.24
N ASP A 142 -9.19 4.52 1.47
CA ASP A 142 -9.11 5.62 0.50
C ASP A 142 -7.91 5.45 -0.43
N TYR A 143 -8.01 4.46 -1.31
CA TYR A 143 -7.03 4.16 -2.35
C TYR A 143 -7.76 3.81 -3.68
N PRO A 144 -7.10 3.94 -4.84
CA PRO A 144 -5.78 4.54 -5.01
C PRO A 144 -5.82 6.05 -4.78
N LYS A 145 -4.77 6.60 -4.17
CA LYS A 145 -4.54 8.04 -4.11
C LYS A 145 -3.72 8.48 -5.31
N ASN A 146 -3.94 9.71 -5.75
CA ASN A 146 -3.21 10.32 -6.86
C ASN A 146 -1.93 11.05 -6.42
N LYS A 147 -1.74 11.27 -5.12
CA LYS A 147 -0.60 12.00 -4.55
C LYS A 147 -0.10 11.30 -3.29
N LEU A 148 1.22 11.10 -3.21
CA LEU A 148 1.89 10.48 -2.06
C LEU A 148 1.62 11.25 -0.77
N CYS A 149 1.58 12.58 -0.82
CA CYS A 149 1.34 13.40 0.37
C CYS A 149 0.01 13.07 1.08
N MET A 150 -0.98 12.55 0.36
CA MET A 150 -2.26 12.13 0.94
C MET A 150 -2.17 10.82 1.75
N PHE A 151 -1.10 10.02 1.58
CA PHE A 151 -0.74 8.95 2.51
C PHE A 151 0.08 9.49 3.68
N LEU A 152 1.00 10.43 3.41
CA LEU A 152 1.92 10.99 4.41
C LEU A 152 1.28 12.01 5.37
N THR A 153 0.00 12.34 5.19
CA THR A 153 -0.77 13.04 6.24
C THR A 153 -0.98 12.17 7.47
N ASP A 154 -0.91 10.86 7.32
CA ASP A 154 -0.81 9.93 8.44
C ASP A 154 0.63 9.96 8.98
N ILE A 155 0.77 10.31 10.25
CA ILE A 155 2.07 10.49 10.91
C ILE A 155 2.91 9.22 10.88
N ASP A 156 2.27 8.07 10.96
CA ASP A 156 2.97 6.80 10.97
C ASP A 156 3.48 6.41 9.59
N ASN A 157 2.66 6.60 8.55
CA ASN A 157 3.11 6.47 7.16
C ASN A 157 4.28 7.41 6.88
N LYS A 158 4.21 8.66 7.37
CA LYS A 158 5.28 9.64 7.23
C LYS A 158 6.56 9.18 7.92
N ASN A 159 6.46 8.73 9.17
CA ASN A 159 7.61 8.23 9.92
C ASN A 159 8.27 7.03 9.25
N TYR A 160 7.47 6.09 8.73
CA TYR A 160 7.97 4.95 7.98
C TYR A 160 8.65 5.39 6.68
N HIS A 161 7.97 6.22 5.89
CA HIS A 161 8.50 6.77 4.63
C HIS A 161 9.84 7.48 4.87
N ASP A 162 9.93 8.39 5.84
CA ASP A 162 11.14 9.18 6.06
C ASP A 162 12.32 8.30 6.49
N LYS A 163 12.07 7.29 7.34
CA LYS A 163 13.08 6.30 7.75
C LYS A 163 13.57 5.42 6.59
N SER A 164 12.64 4.97 5.75
CA SER A 164 12.95 4.04 4.66
C SER A 164 13.47 4.74 3.41
N ASN A 165 13.01 5.95 3.11
CA ASN A 165 13.42 6.72 1.95
C ASN A 165 14.88 7.17 2.05
N TYR A 166 15.36 7.46 3.27
CA TYR A 166 16.79 7.69 3.52
C TYR A 166 17.66 6.55 2.97
N LYS A 167 17.18 5.29 3.06
CA LYS A 167 17.92 4.09 2.64
C LYS A 167 17.70 3.75 1.17
N LEU A 168 16.45 3.78 0.72
CA LEU A 168 16.04 3.31 -0.60
C LEU A 168 16.29 4.33 -1.71
N SER A 169 16.28 5.64 -1.36
CA SER A 169 16.48 6.74 -2.32
C SER A 169 15.57 6.64 -3.55
N LYS A 170 14.32 6.22 -3.36
CA LYS A 170 13.33 6.03 -4.43
C LYS A 170 12.58 7.33 -4.68
N ASP A 171 12.09 7.49 -5.91
CA ASP A 171 11.36 8.69 -6.29
C ASP A 171 9.91 8.69 -5.76
N TYR A 172 9.25 9.83 -5.96
CA TYR A 172 7.88 10.08 -5.54
C TYR A 172 6.88 9.06 -6.11
N ASN A 173 7.01 8.70 -7.39
CA ASN A 173 6.07 7.82 -8.08
C ASN A 173 6.20 6.38 -7.60
N TRP A 174 7.44 5.95 -7.33
CA TRP A 174 7.71 4.64 -6.77
C TRP A 174 7.08 4.49 -5.37
N TRP A 175 7.20 5.50 -4.50
CA TRP A 175 6.56 5.49 -3.18
C TRP A 175 5.04 5.55 -3.26
N LEU A 176 4.49 6.37 -4.16
CA LEU A 176 3.04 6.40 -4.39
C LEU A 176 2.51 5.03 -4.81
N LYS A 177 3.23 4.33 -5.72
CA LYS A 177 2.91 2.97 -6.13
C LYS A 177 2.96 2.01 -4.95
N ALA A 178 4.02 2.06 -4.13
CA ALA A 178 4.17 1.19 -2.96
C ALA A 178 3.00 1.33 -1.97
N PHE A 179 2.62 2.56 -1.60
CA PHE A 179 1.51 2.79 -0.68
C PHE A 179 0.16 2.37 -1.28
N ASN A 180 -0.11 2.70 -2.55
CA ASN A 180 -1.35 2.28 -3.20
C ASN A 180 -1.49 0.76 -3.24
N MET A 181 -0.43 0.05 -3.61
CA MET A 181 -0.42 -1.42 -3.64
C MET A 181 -0.61 -2.01 -2.24
N ALA A 182 0.11 -1.51 -1.24
CA ALA A 182 0.01 -2.00 0.13
C ALA A 182 -1.39 -1.80 0.71
N TYR A 183 -2.00 -0.62 0.53
CA TYR A 183 -3.35 -0.34 1.00
C TYR A 183 -4.39 -1.19 0.28
N GLU A 184 -4.25 -1.40 -1.03
CA GLU A 184 -5.13 -2.27 -1.80
C GLU A 184 -5.07 -3.73 -1.33
N ILE A 185 -3.86 -4.26 -1.12
CA ILE A 185 -3.66 -5.63 -0.67
C ILE A 185 -4.14 -5.81 0.77
N PHE A 186 -3.83 -4.85 1.64
CA PHE A 186 -4.33 -4.84 3.02
C PHE A 186 -5.86 -4.86 3.06
N ASP A 187 -6.52 -4.07 2.20
CA ASP A 187 -7.98 -4.09 2.11
C ASP A 187 -8.52 -5.44 1.66
N LYS A 188 -7.89 -6.06 0.65
CA LYS A 188 -8.26 -7.41 0.20
C LYS A 188 -8.13 -8.44 1.31
N ILE A 189 -7.05 -8.40 2.08
CA ILE A 189 -6.83 -9.29 3.24
C ILE A 189 -7.94 -9.09 4.26
N ARG A 190 -8.17 -7.83 4.64
CA ARG A 190 -9.17 -7.45 5.64
C ARG A 190 -10.58 -7.91 5.26
N VAL A 191 -10.96 -7.78 3.99
CA VAL A 191 -12.30 -8.11 3.51
C VAL A 191 -12.45 -9.61 3.25
N ASN A 192 -11.47 -10.25 2.62
CA ASN A 192 -11.64 -11.59 2.05
C ASN A 192 -11.03 -12.73 2.87
N SER A 193 -10.08 -12.45 3.76
CA SER A 193 -9.39 -13.50 4.51
C SER A 193 -10.14 -13.83 5.80
N SER A 194 -10.50 -15.11 5.94
CA SER A 194 -11.15 -15.65 7.13
C SER A 194 -10.14 -16.06 8.21
N ASN A 195 -8.90 -16.33 7.81
CA ASN A 195 -7.82 -16.81 8.67
C ASN A 195 -6.45 -16.31 8.19
N VAL A 196 -5.43 -16.50 9.03
CA VAL A 196 -4.07 -16.01 8.77
C VAL A 196 -3.39 -16.67 7.56
N ASN A 197 -3.71 -17.92 7.23
CA ASN A 197 -3.09 -18.60 6.09
C ASN A 197 -3.55 -18.01 4.76
N GLU A 198 -4.84 -17.73 4.61
CA GLU A 198 -5.39 -17.04 3.43
C GLU A 198 -4.78 -15.64 3.27
N ALA A 199 -4.61 -14.93 4.39
CA ALA A 199 -3.97 -13.63 4.39
C ALA A 199 -2.49 -13.73 3.95
N LEU A 200 -1.76 -14.73 4.45
CA LEU A 200 -0.36 -14.97 4.10
C LEU A 200 -0.17 -15.31 2.62
N ILE A 201 -1.02 -16.15 2.05
CA ILE A 201 -1.00 -16.46 0.60
C ILE A 201 -1.10 -15.16 -0.21
N THR A 202 -2.04 -14.29 0.18
CA THR A 202 -2.23 -12.99 -0.50
C THR A 202 -0.97 -12.11 -0.44
N VAL A 203 -0.23 -12.17 0.66
CA VAL A 203 1.05 -11.44 0.83
C VAL A 203 2.20 -12.11 0.08
N GLU A 204 2.20 -13.44 0.01
CA GLU A 204 3.20 -14.24 -0.71
C GLU A 204 3.12 -14.03 -2.22
N ASP A 205 1.91 -13.88 -2.75
CA ASP A 205 1.63 -13.64 -4.18
C ASP A 205 2.10 -12.25 -4.67
N ILE A 206 2.59 -11.38 -3.77
CA ILE A 206 3.17 -10.10 -4.14
C ILE A 206 4.48 -10.33 -4.89
N ASN A 207 4.42 -10.11 -6.21
CA ASN A 207 5.55 -10.19 -7.11
C ASN A 207 5.41 -9.11 -8.21
N THR A 208 6.12 -8.00 -8.05
CA THR A 208 6.16 -6.93 -9.05
C THR A 208 7.35 -7.02 -9.99
N GLY A 209 8.28 -7.94 -9.72
CA GLY A 209 9.60 -8.00 -10.35
C GLY A 209 10.60 -6.95 -9.83
N ASP A 210 10.20 -6.08 -8.88
CA ASP A 210 11.10 -5.22 -8.11
C ASP A 210 11.10 -5.67 -6.64
N ASP A 211 12.09 -6.49 -6.26
CA ASP A 211 12.21 -7.03 -4.89
C ASP A 211 12.15 -5.95 -3.81
N ALA A 212 12.68 -4.75 -4.08
CA ALA A 212 12.62 -3.65 -3.12
C ALA A 212 11.21 -3.11 -2.95
N LEU A 213 10.41 -3.11 -4.02
CA LEU A 213 9.01 -2.70 -3.99
C LEU A 213 8.18 -3.76 -3.26
N ASP A 214 8.40 -5.03 -3.59
CA ASP A 214 7.70 -6.15 -2.96
C ASP A 214 7.94 -6.19 -1.45
N LEU A 215 9.20 -6.02 -1.03
CA LEU A 215 9.54 -5.94 0.39
C LEU A 215 8.90 -4.71 1.06
N THR A 216 8.98 -3.54 0.42
CA THR A 216 8.41 -2.30 0.98
C THR A 216 6.90 -2.41 1.14
N VAL A 217 6.21 -3.01 0.16
CA VAL A 217 4.77 -3.28 0.23
C VAL A 217 4.46 -4.22 1.40
N LYS A 218 5.23 -5.31 1.57
CA LYS A 218 5.10 -6.25 2.70
C LYS A 218 5.32 -5.56 4.05
N GLU A 219 6.32 -4.69 4.15
CA GLU A 219 6.60 -3.92 5.37
C GLU A 219 5.44 -2.95 5.72
N ILE A 220 4.86 -2.26 4.72
CA ILE A 220 3.68 -1.40 4.95
C ILE A 220 2.47 -2.25 5.38
N ILE A 221 2.24 -3.42 4.76
CA ILE A 221 1.15 -4.33 5.15
C ILE A 221 1.35 -4.84 6.58
N CYS A 222 2.57 -5.24 6.97
CA CYS A 222 2.89 -5.63 8.35
C CYS A 222 2.52 -4.51 9.33
N TYR A 223 2.96 -3.29 9.04
CA TYR A 223 2.65 -2.12 9.85
C TYR A 223 1.13 -1.85 9.97
N LEU A 224 0.39 -1.94 8.86
CA LEU A 224 -1.06 -1.79 8.86
C LEU A 224 -1.73 -2.89 9.70
N SER A 225 -1.33 -4.15 9.52
CA SER A 225 -1.89 -5.29 10.24
C SER A 225 -1.65 -5.24 11.75
N ASP A 226 -0.47 -4.79 12.20
CA ASP A 226 -0.14 -4.61 13.61
C ASP A 226 -1.03 -3.55 14.30
N ARG A 227 -1.25 -2.43 13.61
CA ARG A 227 -1.85 -1.24 14.24
C ARG A 227 -3.34 -1.07 13.98
N TYR A 228 -3.89 -1.77 12.99
CA TYR A 228 -5.27 -1.61 12.61
C TYR A 228 -6.23 -2.23 13.63
N ASN A 229 -7.00 -1.38 14.29
CA ASN A 229 -7.91 -1.79 15.37
C ASN A 229 -9.33 -1.22 15.23
N PHE A 230 -9.61 -0.50 14.14
CA PHE A 230 -10.83 0.27 13.96
C PHE A 230 -11.95 -0.55 13.30
N ASP A 231 -13.10 -0.62 13.98
CA ASP A 231 -14.34 -1.26 13.49
C ASP A 231 -14.12 -2.70 12.97
N ILE A 232 -13.41 -3.51 13.77
CA ILE A 232 -13.14 -4.93 13.50
C ILE A 232 -13.51 -5.82 14.67
N ALA A 233 -13.90 -7.05 14.36
CA ALA A 233 -14.14 -8.10 15.35
C ALA A 233 -12.83 -8.55 16.04
N LYS A 234 -12.96 -9.16 17.22
CA LYS A 234 -11.81 -9.63 18.01
C LYS A 234 -11.01 -10.68 17.25
N GLU A 235 -11.69 -11.60 16.58
CA GLU A 235 -11.12 -12.69 15.79
C GLU A 235 -10.29 -12.13 14.63
N GLN A 236 -10.83 -11.13 13.92
CA GLN A 236 -10.13 -10.45 12.82
C GLN A 236 -8.89 -9.71 13.33
N ARG A 237 -8.96 -9.07 14.50
CA ARG A 237 -7.80 -8.43 15.13
C ARG A 237 -6.69 -9.43 15.45
N VAL A 238 -7.04 -10.59 16.02
CA VAL A 238 -6.06 -11.66 16.31
C VAL A 238 -5.42 -12.15 15.01
N MET A 239 -6.23 -12.36 13.97
CA MET A 239 -5.73 -12.78 12.65
C MET A 239 -4.75 -11.77 12.04
N LEU A 240 -5.06 -10.46 12.08
CA LEU A 240 -4.15 -9.40 11.60
C LEU A 240 -2.86 -9.32 12.42
N SER A 241 -2.92 -9.49 13.75
CA SER A 241 -1.73 -9.53 14.61
C SER A 241 -0.83 -10.71 14.25
N LEU A 242 -1.39 -11.92 14.10
CA LEU A 242 -0.62 -13.10 13.71
C LEU A 242 0.01 -12.90 12.32
N LEU A 243 -0.74 -12.33 11.37
CA LEU A 243 -0.22 -11.98 10.05
C LEU A 243 0.99 -11.04 10.16
N SER A 244 0.90 -10.01 11.00
CA SER A 244 2.01 -9.09 11.24
C SER A 244 3.25 -9.83 11.74
N ASP A 245 3.10 -10.68 12.76
CA ASP A 245 4.19 -11.48 13.33
C ASP A 245 4.86 -12.35 12.27
N PHE A 246 4.07 -13.04 11.44
CA PHE A 246 4.61 -13.87 10.37
C PHE A 246 5.35 -13.06 9.30
N ILE A 247 4.82 -11.91 8.88
CA ILE A 247 5.50 -11.05 7.91
C ILE A 247 6.81 -10.53 8.49
N GLU A 248 6.77 -10.09 9.76
CA GLU A 248 7.95 -9.59 10.45
C GLU A 248 9.03 -10.67 10.55
N ASP A 249 8.68 -11.87 10.99
CA ASP A 249 9.63 -12.98 11.14
C ASP A 249 10.18 -13.45 9.80
N LYS A 250 9.31 -13.68 8.80
CA LYS A 250 9.68 -14.29 7.52
C LYS A 250 10.43 -13.34 6.59
N TYR A 251 10.01 -12.08 6.50
CA TYR A 251 10.55 -11.14 5.52
C TYR A 251 11.44 -10.08 6.16
N ILE A 252 11.08 -9.56 7.32
CA ILE A 252 11.78 -8.40 7.90
C ILE A 252 12.98 -8.84 8.76
N LYS A 253 12.81 -9.83 9.63
CA LYS A 253 13.86 -10.34 10.53
C LYS A 253 14.87 -11.21 9.79
N GLN A 254 14.45 -12.12 8.92
CA GLN A 254 15.39 -12.95 8.14
C GLN A 254 16.36 -12.12 7.28
N LEU A 255 15.95 -10.95 6.78
CA LEU A 255 16.86 -10.02 6.10
C LEU A 255 17.85 -9.34 7.07
N LYS A 256 17.39 -8.93 8.26
CA LYS A 256 18.26 -8.38 9.32
C LYS A 256 19.24 -9.42 9.88
N GLU A 257 18.81 -10.68 9.98
CA GLU A 257 19.65 -11.79 10.44
C GLU A 257 20.64 -12.25 9.36
N ALA A 258 20.26 -12.26 8.08
CA ALA A 258 21.20 -12.45 6.98
C ALA A 258 22.30 -11.36 6.97
N ASP A 259 21.95 -10.12 7.33
CA ASP A 259 22.91 -9.04 7.53
C ASP A 259 23.80 -9.26 8.78
N LEU A 260 23.22 -9.66 9.92
CA LEU A 260 23.95 -9.92 11.17
C LEU A 260 24.84 -11.18 11.14
N VAL A 261 24.42 -12.26 10.47
CA VAL A 261 25.23 -13.48 10.27
C VAL A 261 26.38 -13.20 9.28
N SER A 262 26.18 -12.28 8.33
CA SER A 262 27.28 -11.78 7.49
C SER A 262 28.34 -10.99 8.28
N ASP A 263 27.93 -10.34 9.37
CA ASP A 263 28.83 -9.57 10.25
C ASP A 263 29.46 -10.43 11.36
N ARG A 264 28.76 -11.43 11.91
CA ARG A 264 29.31 -12.33 12.95
C ARG A 264 30.29 -13.36 12.41
N ASN A 265 30.23 -13.69 11.11
CA ASN A 265 31.23 -14.52 10.45
C ASN A 265 32.49 -13.72 10.03
N GLU A 266 32.68 -12.48 10.50
CA GLU A 266 33.97 -11.76 10.45
C GLU A 266 35.02 -12.36 11.41
N THR A 267 34.76 -13.47 12.09
CA THR A 267 35.83 -14.36 12.56
C THR A 267 36.44 -15.07 11.36
N THR A 268 37.51 -14.45 10.84
CA THR A 268 38.51 -14.98 9.90
C THR A 268 38.54 -16.50 9.86
N THR A 269 37.89 -17.09 8.86
CA THR A 269 38.40 -18.31 8.26
C THR A 269 39.80 -17.99 7.77
N PHE A 270 40.80 -18.70 8.29
CA PHE A 270 42.23 -18.48 8.06
C PHE A 270 42.52 -18.14 6.58
N GLY A 271 42.85 -16.87 6.30
CA GLY A 271 43.39 -16.43 5.01
C GLY A 271 42.49 -15.62 4.06
N ALA A 272 41.21 -15.38 4.36
CA ALA A 272 40.32 -14.59 3.49
C ALA A 272 40.12 -13.14 3.98
N LEU A 273 40.05 -12.17 3.05
CA LEU A 273 39.70 -10.78 3.37
C LEU A 273 38.24 -10.69 3.86
N THR A 274 37.97 -9.86 4.87
CA THR A 274 36.60 -9.57 5.34
C THR A 274 35.80 -8.81 4.27
N CYS A 275 34.47 -8.72 4.42
CA CYS A 275 33.66 -7.94 3.48
C CYS A 275 34.08 -6.46 3.44
N SER A 276 34.41 -5.89 4.61
CA SER A 276 34.95 -4.53 4.70
C SER A 276 36.24 -4.38 3.90
N GLN A 277 37.19 -5.30 4.09
CA GLN A 277 38.47 -5.31 3.37
C GLN A 277 38.29 -5.54 1.86
N GLN A 278 37.43 -6.47 1.44
CA GLN A 278 37.10 -6.71 0.03
C GLN A 278 36.47 -5.47 -0.61
N THR A 279 35.53 -4.82 0.08
CA THR A 279 34.87 -3.60 -0.41
C THR A 279 35.88 -2.47 -0.60
N LYS A 280 36.73 -2.22 0.40
CA LYS A 280 37.80 -1.21 0.34
C LYS A 280 38.82 -1.52 -0.76
N ALA A 281 39.23 -2.78 -0.88
CA ALA A 281 40.14 -3.24 -1.93
C ALA A 281 39.59 -2.94 -3.33
N ILE A 282 38.32 -3.29 -3.60
CA ILE A 282 37.68 -3.03 -4.89
C ILE A 282 37.55 -1.53 -5.15
N VAL A 283 37.12 -0.74 -4.16
CA VAL A 283 37.03 0.73 -4.28
C VAL A 283 38.39 1.34 -4.64
N LEU A 284 39.48 0.87 -4.01
CA LEU A 284 40.83 1.36 -4.27
C LEU A 284 41.34 0.95 -5.66
N ILE A 285 41.09 -0.28 -6.10
CA ILE A 285 41.40 -0.72 -7.48
C ILE A 285 40.66 0.16 -8.48
N LEU A 286 39.35 0.35 -8.31
CA LEU A 286 38.55 1.17 -9.22
C LEU A 286 39.06 2.60 -9.27
N LYS A 287 39.47 3.17 -8.14
CA LYS A 287 40.06 4.50 -8.07
C LYS A 287 41.37 4.60 -8.86
N GLU A 288 42.24 3.59 -8.79
CA GLU A 288 43.46 3.52 -9.62
C GLU A 288 43.15 3.37 -11.12
N LEU A 289 42.04 2.71 -11.47
CA LEU A 289 41.52 2.64 -12.84
C LEU A 289 40.80 3.92 -13.30
N GLY A 290 40.77 4.97 -12.46
CA GLY A 290 40.13 6.25 -12.78
C GLY A 290 38.62 6.29 -12.50
N VAL A 291 38.03 5.26 -11.91
CA VAL A 291 36.60 5.20 -11.53
C VAL A 291 36.44 5.62 -10.07
N ASN A 292 35.74 6.71 -9.80
CA ASN A 292 35.55 7.24 -8.45
C ASN A 292 34.18 7.91 -8.25
N PHE A 293 33.88 8.35 -7.03
CA PHE A 293 32.57 8.93 -6.70
C PHE A 293 32.30 10.31 -7.31
N ASN A 294 33.32 10.97 -7.86
CA ASN A 294 33.13 12.26 -8.54
C ASN A 294 32.69 12.09 -9.99
N ASN A 295 33.10 11.00 -10.65
CA ASN A 295 32.79 10.75 -12.06
C ASN A 295 31.82 9.58 -12.30
N THR A 296 31.56 8.77 -11.28
CA THR A 296 30.68 7.60 -11.38
C THR A 296 29.74 7.57 -10.19
N ALA A 297 28.44 7.42 -10.45
CA ALA A 297 27.44 7.36 -9.39
C ALA A 297 27.75 6.21 -8.41
N LYS A 298 27.81 6.52 -7.11
CA LYS A 298 28.16 5.58 -6.02
C LYS A 298 27.34 4.28 -6.08
N ILE A 299 26.09 4.35 -6.54
CA ILE A 299 25.19 3.19 -6.72
C ILE A 299 25.69 2.16 -7.75
N PHE A 300 26.33 2.59 -8.84
CA PHE A 300 26.83 1.67 -9.87
C PHE A 300 28.03 0.88 -9.35
N ILE A 301 28.94 1.55 -8.65
CA ILE A 301 30.07 0.92 -7.98
C ILE A 301 29.57 -0.08 -6.92
N ALA A 302 28.58 0.32 -6.11
CA ALA A 302 27.98 -0.56 -5.09
C ALA A 302 27.35 -1.82 -5.69
N ARG A 303 26.73 -1.73 -6.88
CA ARG A 303 26.16 -2.89 -7.59
C ARG A 303 27.23 -3.87 -8.05
N VAL A 304 28.36 -3.39 -8.56
CA VAL A 304 29.49 -4.25 -8.96
C VAL A 304 30.05 -4.98 -7.74
N ILE A 305 30.30 -4.25 -6.65
CA ILE A 305 30.79 -4.84 -5.40
C ILE A 305 29.78 -5.85 -4.84
N LYS A 306 28.47 -5.61 -4.98
CA LYS A 306 27.41 -6.56 -4.57
C LYS A 306 27.53 -7.88 -5.30
N VAL A 307 27.71 -7.84 -6.62
CA VAL A 307 27.84 -9.06 -7.44
C VAL A 307 29.08 -9.85 -7.04
N ILE A 308 30.20 -9.17 -6.76
CA ILE A 308 31.48 -9.81 -6.42
C ILE A 308 31.46 -10.39 -4.99
N THR A 309 30.94 -9.62 -4.03
CA THR A 309 30.99 -10.00 -2.60
C THR A 309 29.79 -10.83 -2.16
N GLY A 310 28.72 -10.87 -2.96
CA GLY A 310 27.45 -11.51 -2.61
C GLY A 310 26.72 -10.83 -1.43
N ARG A 311 27.15 -9.63 -1.01
CA ARG A 311 26.60 -8.94 0.16
C ARG A 311 25.50 -7.96 -0.20
N ASN A 312 24.66 -7.64 0.80
CA ASN A 312 23.59 -6.68 0.59
C ASN A 312 24.15 -5.29 0.21
N LEU A 313 23.34 -4.52 -0.50
CA LEU A 313 23.77 -3.22 -1.04
C LEU A 313 23.98 -2.16 0.05
N GLN A 314 23.26 -2.26 1.17
CA GLN A 314 23.34 -1.32 2.29
C GLN A 314 24.68 -1.42 3.02
N ASN A 315 25.12 -2.64 3.33
CA ASN A 315 26.38 -2.97 3.96
C ASN A 315 27.56 -2.50 3.10
N ILE A 316 27.47 -2.70 1.78
CA ILE A 316 28.48 -2.22 0.84
C ILE A 316 28.55 -0.70 0.85
N ARG A 317 27.41 0.00 0.79
CA ARG A 317 27.37 1.47 0.76
C ARG A 317 28.05 2.13 1.96
N ILE A 318 27.90 1.54 3.14
CA ILE A 318 28.55 2.00 4.38
C ILE A 318 30.07 1.76 4.29
N ARG A 319 30.48 0.56 3.86
CA ARG A 319 31.89 0.13 3.80
C ARG A 319 32.69 0.74 2.64
N MET A 320 32.03 1.38 1.68
CA MET A 320 32.67 2.07 0.56
C MET A 320 33.30 3.41 0.96
N GLU A 321 32.90 3.99 2.09
CA GLU A 321 33.52 5.21 2.60
C GLU A 321 34.74 4.82 3.42
N ILE A 322 35.89 5.39 3.03
CA ILE A 322 37.16 5.13 3.70
C ILE A 322 37.44 6.32 4.62
N ASN A 323 37.36 6.09 5.93
CA ASN A 323 37.66 7.10 6.94
C ASN A 323 39.05 6.88 7.52
N TYR A 324 40.02 7.67 7.07
CA TYR A 324 41.40 7.59 7.54
C TYR A 324 41.61 8.02 9.01
N LYS A 325 40.56 8.47 9.71
CA LYS A 325 40.61 8.80 11.14
C LYS A 325 40.02 7.69 12.03
N ASP A 326 39.41 6.67 11.44
CA ASP A 326 38.82 5.56 12.18
C ASP A 326 39.82 4.40 12.33
N GLU A 327 40.02 3.93 13.56
CA GLU A 327 41.04 2.91 13.87
C GLU A 327 40.74 1.56 13.20
N LYS A 328 39.45 1.21 13.05
CA LYS A 328 39.04 -0.03 12.36
C LYS A 328 39.33 0.10 10.87
N ASP A 329 39.04 1.24 10.27
CA ASP A 329 39.35 1.50 8.87
C ASP A 329 40.85 1.46 8.58
N ILE A 330 41.68 2.03 9.45
CA ILE A 330 43.15 1.96 9.34
C ILE A 330 43.60 0.50 9.33
N LYS A 331 43.16 -0.32 10.29
CA LYS A 331 43.53 -1.75 10.35
C LYS A 331 43.11 -2.51 9.10
N ASP A 332 41.89 -2.28 8.60
CA ASP A 332 41.44 -2.89 7.34
C ASP A 332 42.32 -2.46 6.15
N LEU A 333 42.71 -1.19 6.08
CA LEU A 333 43.56 -0.68 5.01
C LEU A 333 44.99 -1.23 5.08
N GLU A 334 45.53 -1.48 6.28
CA GLU A 334 46.83 -2.14 6.44
C GLU A 334 46.80 -3.56 5.85
N VAL A 335 45.75 -4.33 6.18
CA VAL A 335 45.53 -5.68 5.61
C VAL A 335 45.40 -5.62 4.09
N VAL A 336 44.61 -4.67 3.56
CA VAL A 336 44.43 -4.48 2.11
C VAL A 336 45.74 -4.05 1.43
N ALA A 337 46.54 -3.20 2.07
CA ALA A 337 47.83 -2.79 1.53
C ALA A 337 48.80 -3.97 1.44
N ASP A 338 48.83 -4.83 2.45
CA ASP A 338 49.66 -6.03 2.45
C ASP A 338 49.17 -7.06 1.43
N PHE A 339 47.85 -7.22 1.26
CA PHE A 339 47.26 -8.03 0.19
C PHE A 339 47.73 -7.60 -1.20
N PHE A 340 47.86 -6.29 -1.45
CA PHE A 340 48.33 -5.77 -2.73
C PHE A 340 49.85 -5.70 -2.89
N LYS A 341 50.63 -6.04 -1.87
CA LYS A 341 52.09 -5.80 -1.85
C LYS A 341 52.82 -6.44 -3.02
N GLU A 342 52.45 -7.66 -3.41
CA GLU A 342 53.13 -8.41 -4.48
C GLU A 342 52.57 -8.08 -5.86
N LEU A 343 51.24 -7.98 -6.00
CA LEU A 343 50.58 -7.82 -7.29
C LEU A 343 50.47 -6.36 -7.75
N LEU A 344 50.23 -5.44 -6.82
CA LEU A 344 50.02 -4.00 -7.07
C LEU A 344 50.85 -3.15 -6.09
N PRO A 345 52.19 -3.22 -6.14
CA PRO A 345 53.08 -2.59 -5.15
C PRO A 345 52.95 -1.06 -5.10
N SER A 346 52.62 -0.41 -6.23
CA SER A 346 52.37 1.03 -6.29
C SER A 346 51.12 1.44 -5.50
N LEU A 347 50.03 0.67 -5.62
CA LEU A 347 48.79 0.87 -4.86
C LEU A 347 49.02 0.59 -3.37
N SER A 348 49.72 -0.50 -3.03
CA SER A 348 50.11 -0.81 -1.65
C SER A 348 50.85 0.36 -0.99
N LYS A 349 51.85 0.93 -1.68
CA LYS A 349 52.60 2.10 -1.20
C LYS A 349 51.70 3.32 -0.99
N LYS A 350 50.83 3.66 -1.95
CA LYS A 350 49.88 4.78 -1.84
C LYS A 350 48.93 4.62 -0.65
N ILE A 351 48.44 3.41 -0.37
CA ILE A 351 47.57 3.15 0.78
C ILE A 351 48.34 3.47 2.08
N LYS A 352 49.56 2.94 2.22
CA LYS A 352 50.40 3.17 3.40
C LYS A 352 50.79 4.64 3.59
N GLU A 353 51.05 5.37 2.51
CA GLU A 353 51.32 6.81 2.57
C GLU A 353 50.08 7.60 3.01
N ASN A 354 48.89 7.26 2.49
CA ASN A 354 47.65 7.91 2.91
C ASN A 354 47.34 7.63 4.39
N ILE A 355 47.54 6.40 4.88
CA ILE A 355 47.39 6.09 6.32
C ILE A 355 48.27 7.03 7.15
N LYS A 356 49.56 7.15 6.81
CA LYS A 356 50.52 8.01 7.54
C LYS A 356 50.20 9.50 7.49
N LEU A 357 49.55 9.96 6.42
CA LEU A 357 49.23 11.38 6.25
C LEU A 357 48.06 11.83 7.14
N TYR A 358 47.23 10.88 7.60
CA TYR A 358 45.99 11.14 8.33
C TYR A 358 45.94 10.49 9.73
N SER A 359 46.95 9.67 10.08
CA SER A 359 47.28 9.23 11.45
C SER A 359 48.02 10.33 12.20
#